data_AF-A0A7C7TFA7-F1
#
_entry.id   AF-A0A7C7TFA7-F1
#
_cell.length_a   1.000
_cell.length_b   1.000
_cell.length_c   1.000
_cell.angle_alpha   90.00
_cell.angle_beta   90.00
_cell.angle_gamma   90.00
#
_symmetry.space_group_name_H-M   'P 1'
#
loop_
_entity.id
_entity.type
_entity.pdbx_description
1 polymer ?
#
loop_
_entity_poly.entity_id
_entity_poly.type
_entity_poly.pdbx_seq_one_letter_code
_entity_poly.pdbx_strand_id
1 'polypeptide(L)'
;MSSFWTPSGEHEISRDSGDAPPPNPVPDFNGETDVDPETSAAMEQQLREAQDQLLSVPAGQIVANHVIGLFELAALHLRVDPPNLDEARLPIDAMGVLVEQLGDQLSEHQTLAAALQQIRLAYVEVQNEVLGDSDEEISD
;
A
#
# COMPACT_ATOMS: atom_id res chain seq x y z
N MET A 1 -15.82 -5.57 -14.45
CA MET A 1 -16.52 -5.89 -13.20
C MET A 1 -15.66 -5.34 -12.08
N SER A 2 -16.09 -4.27 -11.41
CA SER A 2 -15.28 -3.58 -10.39
C SER A 2 -16.01 -3.70 -9.05
N SER A 3 -15.49 -4.57 -8.18
CA SER A 3 -16.00 -4.76 -6.82
C SER A 3 -15.27 -3.77 -5.90
N PHE A 4 -16.02 -2.90 -5.23
CA PHE A 4 -15.49 -2.06 -4.16
C PHE A 4 -15.60 -2.85 -2.85
N TRP A 5 -14.47 -3.16 -2.24
CA TRP A 5 -14.43 -3.74 -0.91
C TRP A 5 -14.72 -2.66 0.14
N THR A 6 -15.71 -2.89 1.00
CA THR A 6 -15.86 -2.17 2.27
C THR A 6 -15.68 -3.15 3.43
N PRO A 7 -15.13 -2.72 4.59
CA PRO A 7 -14.83 -3.62 5.72
C PRO A 7 -16.01 -4.41 6.32
N SER A 8 -17.24 -4.24 5.83
CA SER A 8 -18.43 -5.01 6.23
C SER A 8 -18.99 -5.96 5.16
N GLY A 9 -18.27 -6.22 4.06
CA GLY A 9 -18.64 -7.22 3.04
C GLY A 9 -18.91 -6.62 1.65
N GLU A 10 -18.84 -7.47 0.63
CA GLU A 10 -18.92 -7.09 -0.79
C GLU A 10 -20.31 -6.59 -1.19
N HIS A 11 -20.37 -5.40 -1.79
CA HIS A 11 -21.57 -4.86 -2.42
C HIS A 11 -21.36 -4.81 -3.94
N GLU A 12 -22.02 -5.69 -4.69
CA GLU A 12 -22.07 -5.58 -6.15
C GLU A 12 -23.01 -4.46 -6.58
N ILE A 13 -22.48 -3.49 -7.33
CA ILE A 13 -23.25 -2.44 -8.00
C ILE A 13 -23.72 -2.95 -9.38
N SER A 14 -24.97 -3.44 -9.45
CA SER A 14 -25.64 -3.73 -10.72
C SER A 14 -25.83 -2.45 -11.51
N ARG A 15 -25.08 -2.28 -12.60
CA ARG A 15 -25.39 -1.32 -13.65
C ARG A 15 -26.29 -2.01 -14.68
N ASP A 16 -27.59 -2.09 -14.39
CA ASP A 16 -28.56 -2.44 -15.43
C ASP A 16 -29.02 -1.17 -16.13
N SER A 17 -28.85 -1.15 -17.45
CA SER A 17 -29.26 -0.05 -18.32
C SER A 17 -30.66 -0.36 -18.85
N GLY A 18 -31.66 0.41 -18.43
CA GLY A 18 -32.91 0.51 -19.20
C GLY A 18 -34.20 0.52 -18.38
N ASP A 19 -34.48 1.62 -17.68
CA ASP A 19 -35.80 2.27 -17.62
C ASP A 19 -35.60 3.61 -16.91
N ALA A 20 -35.90 4.73 -17.57
CA ALA A 20 -35.68 6.06 -17.01
C ALA A 20 -36.85 6.44 -16.08
N PRO A 21 -36.64 6.59 -14.75
CA PRO A 21 -37.63 7.20 -13.88
C PRO A 21 -37.73 8.71 -14.19
N PRO A 22 -38.84 9.39 -13.88
CA PRO A 22 -38.94 10.84 -14.03
C PRO A 22 -37.76 11.52 -13.30
N PRO A 23 -37.28 12.68 -13.76
CA PRO A 23 -36.13 13.34 -13.14
C PRO A 23 -36.45 13.57 -11.66
N ASN A 24 -35.74 12.86 -10.80
CA ASN A 24 -35.69 13.19 -9.38
C ASN A 24 -35.32 14.67 -9.28
N PRO A 25 -35.96 15.45 -8.39
CA PRO A 25 -35.51 16.81 -8.14
C PRO A 25 -34.02 16.71 -7.80
N VAL A 26 -33.21 17.41 -8.59
CA VAL A 26 -31.77 17.57 -8.32
C VAL A 26 -31.64 17.97 -6.85
N PRO A 27 -30.87 17.25 -6.02
CA PRO A 27 -30.55 17.74 -4.70
C PRO A 27 -29.91 19.11 -4.89
N ASP A 28 -30.49 20.10 -4.25
CA ASP A 28 -29.94 21.44 -4.23
C ASP A 28 -28.54 21.34 -3.61
N PHE A 29 -27.49 21.48 -4.42
CA PHE A 29 -26.10 21.54 -3.97
C PHE A 29 -25.77 22.86 -3.24
N ASN A 30 -26.80 23.64 -2.87
CA ASN A 30 -26.71 24.75 -1.93
C ASN A 30 -27.22 24.40 -0.53
N GLY A 31 -27.31 23.11 -0.19
CA GLY A 31 -27.42 22.71 1.21
C GLY A 31 -26.08 22.92 1.90
N GLU A 32 -25.92 24.03 2.62
CA GLU A 32 -25.15 23.98 3.87
C GLU A 32 -25.55 22.68 4.57
N THR A 33 -24.66 21.68 4.57
CA THR A 33 -24.81 20.52 5.45
C THR A 33 -24.66 21.07 6.85
N ASP A 34 -25.78 21.55 7.40
CA ASP A 34 -25.97 21.79 8.82
C ASP A 34 -25.92 20.41 9.47
N VAL A 35 -24.69 19.90 9.64
CA VAL A 35 -24.43 18.64 10.33
C VAL A 35 -24.94 18.88 11.74
N ASP A 36 -26.06 18.27 12.07
CA ASP A 36 -26.70 18.40 13.37
C ASP A 36 -25.65 18.25 14.49
N PRO A 37 -25.65 19.10 15.53
CA PRO A 37 -24.65 19.11 16.58
C PRO A 37 -24.46 17.75 17.28
N GLU A 38 -25.48 16.89 17.33
CA GLU A 38 -25.32 15.53 17.88
C GLU A 38 -24.55 14.61 16.92
N THR A 39 -24.76 14.78 15.61
CA THR A 39 -24.07 14.01 14.57
C THR A 39 -22.59 14.39 14.47
N SER A 40 -22.26 15.68 14.59
CA SER A 40 -20.86 16.13 14.65
C SER A 40 -20.13 15.65 15.91
N ALA A 41 -20.78 15.72 17.08
CA ALA A 41 -20.21 15.20 18.33
C ALA A 41 -19.98 13.68 18.30
N ALA A 42 -20.90 12.91 17.71
CA ALA A 42 -20.72 11.46 17.52
C ALA A 42 -19.56 11.13 16.58
N MET A 43 -19.38 11.92 15.51
CA MET A 43 -18.26 11.74 14.57
C MET A 43 -16.92 12.10 15.21
N GLU A 44 -16.84 13.16 16.02
CA GLU A 44 -15.65 13.50 16.80
C GLU A 44 -15.28 12.40 17.81
N GLN A 45 -16.28 11.81 18.46
CA GLN A 45 -16.08 10.73 19.42
C GLN A 45 -15.48 9.49 18.73
N GLN A 46 -16.01 9.11 17.56
CA GLN A 46 -15.47 8.02 16.76
C GLN A 46 -14.02 8.29 16.31
N LEU A 47 -13.70 9.52 15.91
CA LEU A 47 -12.34 9.91 15.54
C LEU A 47 -11.36 9.82 16.72
N ARG A 48 -11.78 10.17 17.94
CA ARG A 48 -10.95 9.99 19.15
C ARG A 48 -10.73 8.52 19.45
N GLU A 49 -11.78 7.72 19.41
CA GLU A 49 -11.67 6.28 19.68
C GLU A 49 -10.74 5.58 18.67
N ALA A 50 -10.79 5.97 17.40
CA ALA A 50 -9.86 5.49 16.37
C ALA A 50 -8.41 5.95 16.63
N GLN A 51 -8.20 7.19 17.09
CA GLN A 51 -6.87 7.69 17.48
C GLN A 51 -6.31 6.94 18.68
N ASP A 52 -7.12 6.71 19.71
CA ASP A 52 -6.71 5.97 20.91
C ASP A 52 -6.32 4.52 20.58
N GLN A 53 -7.04 3.89 19.65
CA GLN A 53 -6.68 2.55 19.13
C GLN A 53 -5.34 2.58 18.40
N LEU A 54 -5.06 3.59 17.57
CA LEU A 54 -3.76 3.71 16.88
C LEU A 54 -2.60 3.93 17.86
N LEU A 55 -2.82 4.72 18.91
CA LEU A 55 -1.82 4.95 19.96
C LEU A 55 -1.59 3.72 20.84
N SER A 56 -2.50 2.74 20.83
CA SER A 56 -2.32 1.49 21.58
C SER A 56 -1.27 0.55 20.97
N VAL A 57 -0.95 0.72 19.68
CA VAL A 57 0.06 -0.09 18.98
C VAL A 57 1.42 0.60 19.06
N PRO A 58 2.50 -0.10 19.48
CA PRO A 58 3.84 0.47 19.47
C PRO A 58 4.24 0.95 18.07
N ALA A 59 4.72 2.20 17.96
CA ALA A 59 5.10 2.78 16.68
C ALA A 59 6.14 1.92 15.92
N GLY A 60 7.08 1.29 16.62
CA GLY A 60 8.07 0.39 16.03
C GLY A 60 7.45 -0.82 15.31
N GLN A 61 6.28 -1.29 15.75
CA GLN A 61 5.56 -2.38 15.09
C GLN A 61 4.88 -1.88 13.80
N ILE A 62 4.29 -0.68 13.81
CA ILE A 62 3.69 -0.07 12.62
C ILE A 62 4.76 0.20 11.57
N VAL A 63 5.90 0.78 11.98
CA VAL A 63 7.03 1.03 11.08
C VAL A 63 7.59 -0.28 10.53
N ALA A 64 7.76 -1.32 11.36
CA ALA A 64 8.17 -2.65 10.90
C ALA A 64 7.20 -3.22 9.83
N ASN A 65 5.89 -3.05 10.02
CA ASN A 65 4.90 -3.44 9.02
C ASN A 65 5.05 -2.65 7.70
N HIS A 66 5.40 -1.37 7.76
CA HIS A 66 5.70 -0.60 6.53
C HIS A 66 6.98 -1.06 5.84
N VAL A 67 8.00 -1.50 6.58
CA VAL A 67 9.22 -2.10 6.02
C VAL A 67 8.88 -3.37 5.22
N ILE A 68 7.93 -4.19 5.70
CA ILE A 68 7.42 -5.35 4.95
C ILE A 68 6.78 -4.90 3.63
N GLY A 69 5.98 -3.85 3.63
CA GLY A 69 5.39 -3.30 2.40
C GLY A 69 6.45 -2.83 1.38
N LEU A 70 7.58 -2.26 1.83
CA LEU A 70 8.71 -1.93 0.94
C LEU A 70 9.34 -3.19 0.34
N PHE A 71 9.52 -4.23 1.14
CA PHE A 71 10.03 -5.52 0.66
C PHE A 71 9.11 -6.11 -0.44
N GLU A 72 7.80 -6.13 -0.20
CA GLU A 72 6.82 -6.65 -1.17
C GLU A 72 6.82 -5.84 -2.47
N LEU A 73 6.91 -4.51 -2.38
CA LEU A 73 6.99 -3.63 -3.55
C LEU A 73 8.25 -3.91 -4.37
N ALA A 74 9.42 -4.03 -3.72
CA ALA A 74 10.66 -4.41 -4.39
C ALA A 74 10.54 -5.77 -5.08
N ALA A 75 10.01 -6.77 -4.37
CA ALA A 75 9.83 -8.12 -4.91
C ALA A 75 8.86 -8.15 -6.11
N LEU A 76 7.82 -7.32 -6.11
CA LEU A 76 6.90 -7.19 -7.23
C LEU A 76 7.62 -6.67 -8.47
N HIS A 77 8.41 -5.60 -8.35
CA HIS A 77 9.16 -5.02 -9.47
C HIS A 77 10.27 -5.94 -10.01
N LEU A 78 10.82 -6.83 -9.17
CA LEU A 78 11.77 -7.86 -9.62
C LEU A 78 11.10 -9.03 -10.35
N ARG A 79 9.79 -9.28 -10.14
CA ARG A 79 9.07 -10.44 -10.69
C ARG A 79 8.24 -10.13 -11.93
N VAL A 80 8.02 -8.87 -12.25
CA VAL A 80 7.36 -8.49 -13.52
C VAL A 80 8.26 -8.86 -14.70
N ASP A 81 7.66 -9.05 -15.88
CA ASP A 81 8.37 -9.43 -17.10
C ASP A 81 8.13 -8.36 -18.20
N PRO A 82 9.16 -7.61 -18.63
CA PRO A 82 10.54 -7.67 -18.15
C PRO A 82 10.71 -7.09 -16.73
N PRO A 83 11.71 -7.54 -15.94
CA PRO A 83 11.98 -7.01 -14.61
C PRO A 83 12.28 -5.51 -14.63
N ASN A 84 11.76 -4.77 -13.65
CA ASN A 84 12.00 -3.33 -13.53
C ASN A 84 13.00 -3.04 -12.40
N LEU A 85 14.28 -3.03 -12.73
CA LEU A 85 15.38 -2.81 -11.79
C LEU A 85 15.41 -1.39 -11.21
N ASP A 86 14.97 -0.38 -11.95
CA ASP A 86 14.97 0.99 -11.47
C ASP A 86 13.91 1.20 -10.39
N GLU A 87 12.69 0.69 -10.62
CA GLU A 87 11.60 0.77 -9.64
C GLU A 87 11.81 -0.18 -8.45
N ALA A 88 12.50 -1.32 -8.63
CA ALA A 88 12.85 -2.21 -7.52
C ALA A 88 13.90 -1.60 -6.58
N ARG A 89 14.76 -0.71 -7.08
CA ARG A 89 15.89 -0.16 -6.32
C ARG A 89 15.44 0.75 -5.18
N LEU A 90 14.51 1.67 -5.46
CA LEU A 90 14.04 2.65 -4.48
C LEU A 90 13.52 2.02 -3.17
N PRO A 91 12.60 1.03 -3.19
CA PRO A 91 12.13 0.38 -1.97
C PRO A 91 13.23 -0.42 -1.25
N ILE A 92 14.19 -1.03 -1.97
CA ILE A 92 15.34 -1.73 -1.36
C ILE A 92 16.23 -0.74 -0.59
N ASP A 93 16.53 0.41 -1.19
CA ASP A 93 17.35 1.45 -0.57
C ASP A 93 16.63 2.04 0.66
N ALA A 94 15.33 2.32 0.54
CA ALA A 94 14.51 2.80 1.66
C ALA A 94 14.45 1.79 2.82
N MET A 95 14.27 0.50 2.50
CA MET A 95 14.33 -0.59 3.48
C MET A 95 15.70 -0.63 4.17
N GLY A 96 16.79 -0.45 3.41
CA GLY A 96 18.16 -0.35 3.93
C GLY A 96 18.30 0.76 4.97
N VAL A 97 17.90 1.98 4.63
CA VAL A 97 17.96 3.12 5.55
C VAL A 97 17.18 2.85 6.84
N LEU A 98 15.96 2.33 6.73
CA LEU A 98 15.12 2.08 7.91
C LEU A 98 15.70 0.98 8.79
N VAL A 99 16.04 -0.17 8.21
CA VAL A 99 16.48 -1.35 8.97
C VAL A 99 17.85 -1.10 9.60
N GLU A 100 18.81 -0.58 8.85
CA GLU A 100 20.18 -0.40 9.32
C GLU A 100 20.30 0.72 10.36
N GLN A 101 19.51 1.79 10.23
CA GLN A 101 19.61 2.96 11.12
C GLN A 101 18.73 2.87 12.36
N LEU A 102 17.56 2.22 12.27
CA LEU A 102 16.65 2.11 13.42
C LEU A 102 17.00 0.94 14.33
N GLY A 103 17.61 -0.13 13.79
CA GLY A 103 18.09 -1.26 14.58
C GLY A 103 17.00 -1.83 15.50
N ASP A 104 17.35 -2.00 16.78
CA ASP A 104 16.48 -2.55 17.83
C ASP A 104 15.21 -1.72 18.13
N GLN A 105 15.06 -0.50 17.56
CA GLN A 105 13.79 0.24 17.66
C GLN A 105 12.68 -0.37 16.79
N LEU A 106 13.04 -1.16 15.79
CA LEU A 106 12.10 -1.90 14.96
C LEU A 106 11.75 -3.22 15.61
N SER A 107 10.45 -3.51 15.69
CA SER A 107 9.99 -4.86 16.02
C SER A 107 10.54 -5.84 14.98
N GLU A 108 11.03 -6.99 15.44
CA GLU A 108 11.59 -8.05 14.58
C GLU A 108 12.78 -7.59 13.70
N HIS A 109 13.59 -6.65 14.18
CA HIS A 109 14.74 -6.12 13.44
C HIS A 109 15.62 -7.19 12.76
N GLN A 110 15.94 -8.30 13.45
CA GLN A 110 16.73 -9.39 12.87
C GLN A 110 16.07 -10.06 11.66
N THR A 111 14.76 -10.27 11.72
CA THR A 111 13.97 -10.82 10.60
C THR A 111 13.99 -9.85 9.42
N LEU A 112 13.79 -8.55 9.68
CA LEU A 112 13.83 -7.51 8.64
C LEU A 112 15.22 -7.37 8.01
N ALA A 113 16.30 -7.48 8.81
CA ALA A 113 17.67 -7.48 8.32
C ALA A 113 17.96 -8.69 7.41
N ALA A 114 17.47 -9.87 7.78
CA ALA A 114 17.58 -11.06 6.93
C ALA A 114 16.79 -10.89 5.62
N ALA A 115 15.57 -10.36 5.68
CA ALA A 115 14.76 -10.08 4.49
C ALA A 115 15.43 -9.06 3.55
N LEU A 116 16.05 -8.01 4.11
CA LEU A 116 16.82 -7.02 3.34
C LEU A 116 18.00 -7.66 2.60
N GLN A 117 18.72 -8.58 3.25
CA GLN A 117 19.81 -9.32 2.60
C GLN A 117 19.29 -10.19 1.45
N GLN A 118 18.18 -10.90 1.67
CA GLN A 118 17.57 -11.75 0.64
C GLN A 118 17.14 -10.94 -0.59
N ILE A 119 16.46 -9.81 -0.40
CA ILE A 119 15.99 -9.01 -1.54
C ILE A 119 17.14 -8.34 -2.30
N ARG A 120 18.23 -7.95 -1.62
CA ARG A 120 19.45 -7.44 -2.27
C ARG A 120 20.14 -8.50 -3.11
N LEU A 121 20.19 -9.76 -2.65
CA LEU A 121 20.73 -10.86 -3.45
C LEU A 121 19.87 -11.12 -4.69
N ALA A 122 18.54 -11.20 -4.52
CA ALA A 122 17.62 -11.36 -5.63
C ALA A 122 17.74 -10.23 -6.67
N TYR A 123 17.92 -8.98 -6.24
CA TYR A 123 18.15 -7.85 -7.13
C TYR A 123 19.41 -8.04 -8.00
N VAL A 124 20.52 -8.46 -7.40
CA VAL A 124 21.79 -8.68 -8.12
C VAL A 124 21.68 -9.85 -9.09
N GLU A 125 21.00 -10.93 -8.69
CA GLU A 125 20.74 -12.09 -9.57
C GLU A 125 19.95 -11.66 -10.81
N VAL A 126 18.81 -10.99 -10.62
CA VAL A 126 17.97 -10.50 -11.73
C VAL A 126 18.72 -9.46 -12.58
N GLN A 127 19.51 -8.58 -11.97
CA GLN A 127 20.34 -7.62 -12.70
C GLN A 127 21.33 -8.31 -13.64
N ASN A 128 21.96 -9.39 -13.20
CA ASN A 128 22.89 -10.14 -14.04
C ASN A 128 22.17 -10.89 -15.17
N GLU A 129 20.98 -11.42 -14.91
CA GLU A 129 20.14 -12.06 -15.95
C GLU A 129 19.74 -11.06 -17.04
N VAL A 130 19.22 -9.88 -16.66
CA VAL A 130 18.84 -8.83 -17.61
C VAL A 130 20.04 -8.33 -18.42
N LEU A 131 21.20 -8.15 -17.79
CA LEU A 131 22.43 -7.76 -18.49
C LEU A 131 22.93 -8.86 -19.45
N GLY A 132 22.80 -10.14 -19.07
CA GLY A 132 23.18 -11.27 -19.92
C GLY A 132 22.32 -11.40 -21.17
N ASP A 133 21.00 -11.23 -21.02
CA ASP A 133 20.03 -11.27 -22.14
C ASP A 133 20.29 -10.12 -23.15
N SER A 134 20.72 -8.97 -22.63
CA SER A 134 21.08 -7.79 -23.44
C SER A 134 22.28 -8.04 -24.36
N ASP A 135 23.28 -8.81 -23.90
CA ASP A 135 24.49 -9.11 -24.66
C ASP A 135 24.24 -10.16 -25.76
N GLU A 136 23.29 -11.08 -25.57
CA GLU A 136 22.89 -12.08 -26.57
C GLU A 136 22.08 -11.46 -27.73
N GLU A 137 21.17 -10.51 -27.45
CA GLU A 137 20.37 -9.81 -28.49
C GLU A 137 21.22 -8.98 -29.47
N ILE A 138 22.42 -8.53 -29.08
CA ILE A 138 23.29 -7.70 -29.92
C ILE A 138 24.14 -8.55 -30.90
N SER A 139 24.21 -9.88 -30.69
CA SER A 139 25.09 -10.78 -31.44
C SER A 139 24.42 -11.54 -32.60
N ASP A 140 23.11 -11.37 -32.83
CA ASP A 140 22.32 -12.01 -33.90
C ASP A 140 21.93 -11.00 -35.02
#